data_AF-A0A7C0XJ09-F1
#
_entry.id   AF-A0A7C0XJ09-F1
#
_cell.length_a   1.000
_cell.length_b   1.000
_cell.length_c   1.000
_cell.angle_alpha   90.00
_cell.angle_beta   90.00
_cell.angle_gamma   90.00
#
_symmetry.space_group_name_H-M   'P 1'
#
loop_
_entity.id
_entity.type
_entity.pdbx_description
1 polymer ?
#
loop_
_entity_poly.entity_id
_entity_poly.type
_entity_poly.pdbx_seq_one_letter_code
_entity_poly.pdbx_strand_id
1 'polypeptide(L)'
;MNSKCLMYERYVETSFKGSVKRKYQDKNHGLKEKVQVNDLVISVFLDSSGFYDFVQPGDSVVKEVGVGLIEVYRNDSCVEQFNLDFGCDEYAPD
;
A
#
# COMPACT_ATOMS: atom_id res chain seq x y z
N MET A 1 9.64 -4.00 20.01
CA MET A 1 9.32 -3.41 18.69
C MET A 1 7.98 -3.95 18.23
N ASN A 2 6.99 -3.07 18.04
CA ASN A 2 5.63 -3.46 17.68
C ASN A 2 5.62 -4.01 16.24
N SER A 3 4.94 -5.13 16.00
CA SER A 3 4.83 -5.75 14.67
C SER A 3 4.30 -4.80 13.59
N LYS A 4 3.45 -3.82 13.96
CA LYS A 4 2.95 -2.77 13.08
C LYS A 4 4.04 -1.80 12.63
N CYS A 5 4.90 -1.39 13.54
CA CYS A 5 6.03 -0.49 13.25
C CYS A 5 7.07 -1.16 12.35
N LEU A 6 7.36 -2.45 12.56
CA LEU A 6 8.20 -3.24 11.65
C LEU A 6 7.62 -3.33 10.23
N MET A 7 6.28 -3.39 10.09
CA MET A 7 5.64 -3.38 8.77
C MET A 7 5.75 -2.01 8.10
N TYR A 8 5.53 -0.94 8.87
CA TYR A 8 5.69 0.42 8.37
C TYR A 8 7.13 0.70 7.92
N GLU A 9 8.13 0.37 8.72
CA GLU A 9 9.55 0.52 8.37
C GLU A 9 9.89 -0.22 7.08
N ARG A 10 9.52 -1.50 6.97
CA ARG A 10 9.73 -2.28 5.74
C ARG A 10 9.05 -1.65 4.54
N TYR A 11 7.84 -1.13 4.73
CA TYR A 11 7.12 -0.44 3.67
C TYR A 11 7.86 0.83 3.24
N VAL A 12 8.29 1.68 4.18
CA VAL A 12 9.08 2.89 3.95
C VAL A 12 10.39 2.57 3.20
N GLU A 13 11.06 1.48 3.53
CA GLU A 13 12.32 1.05 2.88
C GLU A 13 12.13 0.43 1.49
N THR A 14 10.91 0.04 1.12
CA THR A 14 10.64 -0.58 -0.17
C THR A 14 10.37 0.49 -1.23
N SER A 15 10.74 0.29 -2.49
CA SER A 15 10.17 1.03 -3.62
C SER A 15 9.59 0.10 -4.65
N PHE A 16 8.56 0.56 -5.35
CA PHE A 16 8.00 -0.18 -6.46
C PHE A 16 7.26 0.76 -7.41
N LYS A 17 7.24 0.35 -8.67
CA LYS A 17 6.43 0.97 -9.71
C LYS A 17 5.81 -0.14 -10.55
N GLY A 18 4.51 -0.06 -10.79
CA GLY A 18 3.85 -1.06 -11.60
C GLY A 18 2.35 -0.89 -11.69
N SER A 19 1.73 -1.75 -12.48
CA SER A 19 0.27 -1.75 -12.61
C SER A 19 -0.35 -2.76 -11.66
N VAL A 20 -1.47 -2.37 -11.06
CA VAL A 20 -2.29 -3.23 -10.22
C VAL A 20 -2.86 -4.33 -11.11
N LYS A 21 -2.47 -5.57 -10.82
CA LYS A 21 -2.97 -6.76 -11.53
C LYS A 21 -4.30 -7.22 -10.94
N ARG A 22 -4.40 -7.21 -9.61
CA ARG A 22 -5.61 -7.58 -8.86
C ARG A 22 -5.51 -7.12 -7.42
N LYS A 23 -6.67 -7.00 -6.78
CA LYS A 23 -6.80 -6.91 -5.33
C LYS A 23 -7.67 -8.06 -4.83
N TYR A 24 -7.32 -8.63 -3.68
CA TYR A 24 -8.02 -9.79 -3.12
C TYR A 24 -7.82 -9.89 -1.60
N GLN A 25 -8.75 -10.58 -0.95
CA GLN A 25 -8.64 -10.97 0.46
C GLN A 25 -8.10 -12.40 0.57
N ASP A 26 -7.05 -12.59 1.35
CA ASP A 26 -6.46 -13.91 1.59
C ASP A 26 -7.26 -14.68 2.64
N LYS A 27 -8.11 -15.60 2.17
CA LYS A 27 -8.98 -16.43 3.02
C LYS A 27 -8.20 -17.31 4.02
N ASN A 28 -6.95 -17.67 3.72
CA ASN A 28 -6.16 -18.56 4.57
C ASN A 28 -5.42 -17.81 5.70
N HIS A 29 -5.36 -16.48 5.64
CA HIS A 29 -4.64 -15.64 6.61
C HIS A 29 -5.56 -14.62 7.29
N GLY A 30 -6.83 -14.99 7.51
CA GLY A 30 -7.79 -14.12 8.20
C GLY A 30 -8.32 -12.98 7.34
N LEU A 31 -8.55 -13.23 6.04
CA LEU A 31 -9.13 -12.29 5.08
C LEU A 31 -8.30 -11.01 4.87
N LYS A 32 -6.98 -11.11 5.03
CA LYS A 32 -6.08 -9.98 4.86
C LYS A 32 -6.10 -9.46 3.42
N GLU A 33 -6.36 -8.16 3.30
CA GLU A 33 -6.38 -7.43 2.04
C GLU A 33 -4.99 -7.33 1.43
N LYS A 34 -4.92 -7.68 0.15
CA LYS A 34 -3.70 -7.72 -0.64
C LYS A 34 -3.93 -7.07 -1.99
N VAL A 35 -2.95 -6.28 -2.41
CA VAL A 35 -2.88 -5.68 -3.75
C VAL A 35 -1.66 -6.25 -4.45
N GLN A 36 -1.88 -6.86 -5.61
CA GLN A 36 -0.79 -7.35 -6.45
C GLN A 36 -0.44 -6.30 -7.49
N VAL A 37 0.81 -5.82 -7.45
CA VAL A 37 1.37 -4.83 -8.37
C VAL A 37 2.51 -5.51 -9.14
N ASN A 38 2.30 -5.77 -10.43
CA ASN A 38 3.16 -6.69 -11.20
C ASN A 38 3.35 -8.04 -10.45
N ASP A 39 4.60 -8.39 -10.12
CA ASP A 39 4.97 -9.61 -9.39
C ASP A 39 5.07 -9.39 -7.87
N LEU A 40 4.89 -8.15 -7.40
CA LEU A 40 4.93 -7.79 -5.99
C LEU A 40 3.53 -7.90 -5.37
N VAL A 41 3.46 -8.46 -4.16
CA VAL A 41 2.23 -8.51 -3.36
C VAL A 41 2.39 -7.60 -2.15
N ILE A 42 1.55 -6.57 -2.09
CA ILE A 42 1.51 -5.60 -0.99
C ILE A 42 0.39 -6.02 -0.06
N SER A 43 0.70 -6.21 1.21
CA SER A 43 -0.30 -6.50 2.24
C SER A 43 -0.76 -5.18 2.86
N VAL A 44 -2.03 -4.83 2.68
CA VAL A 44 -2.61 -3.53 3.10
C VAL A 44 -3.70 -3.71 4.17
N PHE A 45 -3.80 -4.89 4.78
CA PHE A 45 -4.83 -5.23 5.78
C PHE A 45 -4.82 -4.42 7.08
N LEU A 46 -3.79 -3.60 7.32
CA LEU A 46 -3.73 -2.66 8.44
C LEU A 46 -3.94 -1.22 8.00
N ASP A 47 -3.99 -0.97 6.69
CA ASP A 47 -4.15 0.36 6.14
C ASP A 47 -5.51 0.94 6.48
N SER A 48 -5.52 2.14 7.06
CA SER A 48 -6.73 2.91 7.34
C SER A 48 -6.99 4.00 6.30
N SER A 49 -6.07 4.21 5.33
CA SER A 49 -6.14 5.32 4.37
C SER A 49 -7.18 5.12 3.26
N GLY A 50 -7.71 3.90 3.09
CA GLY A 50 -8.69 3.57 2.05
C GLY A 50 -8.07 3.25 0.69
N PHE A 51 -6.74 3.06 0.62
CA PHE A 51 -6.04 2.71 -0.62
C PHE A 51 -6.60 1.44 -1.26
N TYR A 52 -6.87 0.38 -0.46
CA TYR A 52 -7.40 -0.89 -0.96
C TYR A 52 -8.73 -0.72 -1.69
N ASP A 53 -9.62 0.12 -1.15
CA ASP A 53 -10.94 0.34 -1.73
C ASP A 53 -10.86 1.18 -3.00
N PHE A 54 -10.01 2.21 -3.00
CA PHE A 54 -9.84 3.13 -4.11
C PHE A 54 -9.22 2.48 -5.35
N VAL A 55 -8.14 1.72 -5.17
CA VAL A 55 -7.32 1.24 -6.28
C VAL A 55 -8.05 0.19 -7.13
N GLN A 56 -7.88 0.26 -8.45
CA GLN A 56 -8.50 -0.65 -9.40
C GLN A 56 -7.45 -1.42 -10.22
N PRO A 57 -7.75 -2.66 -10.67
CA PRO A 57 -6.90 -3.33 -11.66
C PRO A 57 -6.70 -2.47 -12.90
N GLY A 58 -5.45 -2.33 -13.33
CA GLY A 58 -5.04 -1.45 -14.44
C GLY A 58 -4.49 -0.10 -14.00
N ASP A 59 -4.79 0.37 -12.78
CA ASP A 59 -4.16 1.58 -12.24
C ASP A 59 -2.65 1.35 -12.08
N SER A 60 -1.87 2.38 -12.38
CA SER A 60 -0.43 2.38 -12.13
C SER A 60 -0.18 2.96 -10.74
N VAL A 61 0.70 2.34 -9.96
CA VAL A 61 1.09 2.83 -8.65
C VAL A 61 2.59 3.03 -8.58
N VAL A 62 3.00 4.08 -7.86
CA VAL A 62 4.39 4.44 -7.64
C VAL A 62 4.61 4.68 -6.16
N LYS A 63 5.67 4.07 -5.62
CA LYS A 63 6.11 4.23 -4.23
C LYS A 63 7.62 4.41 -4.21
N GLU A 64 8.08 5.51 -3.63
CA GLU A 64 9.50 5.85 -3.52
C GLU A 64 10.10 5.41 -2.16
N VAL A 65 11.40 5.10 -2.13
CA VAL A 65 12.09 4.74 -0.87
C VAL A 65 12.09 5.93 0.08
N GLY A 66 11.90 5.66 1.38
CA GLY A 66 11.97 6.67 2.44
C GLY A 66 10.67 7.47 2.64
N VAL A 67 9.66 7.24 1.80
CA VAL A 67 8.37 7.94 1.86
C VAL A 67 7.25 6.94 2.17
N GLY A 68 6.32 7.30 3.07
CA GLY A 68 5.11 6.52 3.35
C GLY A 68 4.01 6.68 2.28
N LEU A 69 4.21 7.64 1.39
CA LEU A 69 3.27 7.99 0.33
C LEU A 69 3.35 7.01 -0.83
N ILE A 70 2.19 6.59 -1.32
CA ILE A 70 1.99 5.86 -2.57
C ILE A 70 1.08 6.68 -3.47
N GLU A 71 1.49 6.81 -4.73
CA GLU A 71 0.76 7.57 -5.74
C GLU A 71 0.01 6.62 -6.67
N VAL A 72 -1.22 6.99 -7.02
CA VAL A 72 -2.07 6.23 -7.94
C VAL A 72 -2.27 7.03 -9.22
N TYR A 73 -2.04 6.39 -10.36
CA TYR A 73 -2.14 6.97 -11.69
C TYR A 73 -3.16 6.22 -12.54
N ARG A 74 -3.99 6.98 -13.26
CA ARG A 74 -4.96 6.46 -14.24
C ARG A 74 -4.85 7.29 -15.52
N ASN A 75 -4.66 6.63 -16.66
CA ASN A 75 -4.40 7.30 -17.94
C ASN A 75 -3.27 8.35 -17.85
N ASP A 76 -2.13 7.93 -17.27
CA ASP A 76 -0.92 8.75 -17.08
C ASP A 76 -1.07 10.02 -16.22
N SER A 77 -2.22 10.21 -15.58
CA SER A 77 -2.47 11.32 -14.63
C SER A 77 -2.48 10.79 -13.20
N CYS A 78 -1.80 11.48 -12.29
CA CYS A 78 -1.92 11.20 -10.85
C CYS A 78 -3.34 11.55 -10.42
N VAL A 79 -4.07 10.57 -9.90
CA VAL A 79 -5.49 10.72 -9.50
C VAL A 79 -5.68 10.79 -8.00
N GLU A 80 -4.76 10.23 -7.22
CA GLU A 80 -4.80 10.27 -5.77
C GLU A 80 -3.44 9.89 -5.16
N GLN A 81 -3.19 10.36 -3.95
CA GLN A 81 -2.05 9.98 -3.13
C GLN A 81 -2.51 9.47 -1.77
N PHE A 82 -1.95 8.34 -1.32
CA PHE A 82 -2.26 7.76 -0.02
C PHE A 82 -1.02 7.73 0.85
N ASN A 83 -1.16 8.07 2.12
CA ASN A 83 -0.16 7.76 3.13
C ASN A 83 -0.62 6.49 3.85
N LEU A 84 0.01 5.35 3.56
CA LEU A 84 -0.43 4.08 4.14
C LEU A 84 -0.11 4.06 5.63
N ASP A 85 -1.15 4.02 6.44
CA ASP A 85 -1.05 3.97 7.90
C ASP A 85 -1.27 2.54 8.39
N PHE A 86 -0.21 1.89 8.86
CA PHE A 86 -0.25 0.53 9.41
C PHE A 86 -0.57 0.51 10.92
N GLY A 87 -0.92 1.66 11.51
CA GLY A 87 -1.22 1.83 12.94
C GLY A 87 0.02 1.79 13.83
N CYS A 88 1.12 2.40 13.38
CA CYS A 88 2.31 2.60 14.22
C CYS A 88 2.28 4.00 14.85
N ASP A 89 1.99 4.05 16.15
CA ASP A 89 1.78 5.30 16.90
C ASP A 89 3.04 6.17 17.04
N GLU A 90 4.25 5.64 16.76
CA GLU A 90 5.51 6.39 16.84
C GLU A 90 5.76 7.31 15.63
N TYR A 91 5.02 7.12 14.53
CA TYR A 91 5.19 7.87 13.28
C TYR A 91 3.92 8.57 12.81
N ALA A 92 2.90 8.67 13.68
CA ALA A 92 1.72 9.46 13.38
C ALA A 92 2.14 10.93 13.16
N PRO A 93 1.85 11.54 11.99
CA PRO A 93 2.06 12.97 11.83
C PRO A 93 1.07 13.71 12.73
N ASP A 94 1.59 14.63 13.55
CA ASP A 94 0.79 15.58 14.35
C ASP A 94 -0.23 16.36 13.50
#